data_AF-A0A2M7ZVR0-F1
#
_entry.id   AF-A0A2M7ZVR0-F1
#
_cell.length_a   1.000
_cell.length_b   1.000
_cell.length_c   1.000
_cell.angle_alpha   90.00
_cell.angle_beta   90.00
_cell.angle_gamma   90.00
#
_symmetry.space_group_name_H-M   'P 1'
#
loop_
_entity.id
_entity.type
_entity.pdbx_description
1 polymer ?
#
loop_
_entity_poly.entity_id
_entity_poly.type
_entity_poly.pdbx_seq_one_letter_code
_entity_poly.pdbx_strand_id
1 'polypeptide(L)'
;MTHIPVLQKEVIDYLDPKPNENFIDATIGEGGHTAAILEKNKPNGKVLGIEIDPEILEKFKFQDRLILVNDSYVNLKNIIEKYNFGPIKGILFDLGMSSWHLEESGRGFSFQKDEPLDMRYDESLKFKVQSSKLTAEEILNKWRGEELEKILREYGQERFAQGIAKKIIETRRIRPIKTTFQLVEIIKRATPSWYHHQRKHFATKTFQALRITVNN
;
A
#
# COMPACT_ATOMS: atom_id res chain seq x y z
N MET A 1 19.01 -6.66 -6.02
CA MET A 1 18.68 -7.89 -5.25
C MET A 1 17.20 -8.14 -5.49
N THR A 2 16.80 -9.32 -5.96
CA THR A 2 15.38 -9.63 -6.21
C THR A 2 14.63 -9.71 -4.88
N HIS A 3 13.54 -8.96 -4.74
CA HIS A 3 12.69 -8.99 -3.56
C HIS A 3 12.19 -10.43 -3.30
N ILE A 4 12.46 -10.96 -2.10
CA ILE A 4 11.94 -12.27 -1.68
C ILE A 4 10.56 -12.02 -1.06
N PRO A 5 9.47 -12.52 -1.66
CA PRO A 5 8.13 -12.29 -1.14
C PRO A 5 7.90 -12.97 0.20
N VAL A 6 7.01 -12.38 1.00
CA VAL A 6 6.66 -12.90 2.33
C VAL A 6 5.95 -14.24 2.19
N LEU A 7 6.39 -15.25 2.96
CA LEU A 7 5.78 -16.59 2.98
C LEU A 7 5.64 -17.24 1.59
N GLN A 8 6.62 -17.02 0.69
CA GLN A 8 6.56 -17.53 -0.69
C GLN A 8 6.28 -19.04 -0.74
N LYS A 9 7.01 -19.80 0.09
CA LYS A 9 6.92 -21.26 0.11
C LYS A 9 5.52 -21.69 0.55
N GLU A 10 5.02 -21.13 1.65
CA GLU A 10 3.71 -21.44 2.20
C GLU A 10 2.60 -21.09 1.20
N VAL A 11 2.68 -19.92 0.56
CA VAL A 11 1.71 -19.52 -0.47
C VAL A 11 1.68 -20.53 -1.62
N ILE A 12 2.84 -20.96 -2.13
CA ILE A 12 2.90 -21.95 -3.20
C ILE A 12 2.41 -23.33 -2.74
N ASP A 13 2.72 -23.73 -1.50
CA ASP A 13 2.25 -25.00 -0.93
C ASP A 13 0.72 -25.02 -0.76
N TYR A 14 0.09 -23.90 -0.36
CA TYR A 14 -1.36 -23.80 -0.21
C TYR A 14 -2.10 -23.62 -1.54
N LEU A 15 -1.55 -22.80 -2.44
CA LEU A 15 -2.16 -22.54 -3.76
C LEU A 15 -2.03 -23.75 -4.68
N ASP A 16 -1.03 -24.60 -4.43
CA ASP A 16 -0.69 -25.83 -5.13
C ASP A 16 -0.81 -25.76 -6.67
N PRO A 17 -0.14 -24.79 -7.36
CA PRO A 17 -0.36 -24.55 -8.78
C PRO A 17 0.01 -25.78 -9.62
N LYS A 18 -0.90 -26.23 -10.49
CA LYS A 18 -0.65 -27.33 -11.44
C LYS A 18 -0.38 -26.83 -12.86
N PRO A 19 0.25 -27.67 -13.70
CA PRO A 19 0.40 -27.38 -15.13
C PRO A 19 -0.88 -26.95 -15.81
N ASN A 20 -0.82 -25.87 -16.60
CA ASN A 20 -1.92 -25.31 -17.39
C ASN A 20 -3.06 -24.64 -16.59
N GLU A 21 -2.90 -24.48 -15.28
CA GLU A 21 -3.88 -23.78 -14.44
C GLU A 21 -3.68 -22.26 -14.44
N ASN A 22 -4.80 -21.53 -14.39
CA ASN A 22 -4.78 -20.07 -14.35
C ASN A 22 -5.01 -19.55 -12.93
N PHE A 23 -4.24 -18.53 -12.55
CA PHE A 23 -4.29 -17.89 -11.25
C PHE A 23 -4.42 -16.38 -11.38
N ILE A 24 -4.91 -15.75 -10.31
CA ILE A 24 -4.93 -14.30 -10.19
C ILE A 24 -4.01 -13.92 -9.03
N ASP A 25 -3.09 -12.99 -9.29
CA ASP A 25 -2.32 -12.29 -8.27
C ASP A 25 -2.89 -10.87 -8.17
N ALA A 26 -3.75 -10.64 -7.18
CA ALA A 26 -4.53 -9.41 -7.07
C ALA A 26 -3.71 -8.22 -6.53
N THR A 27 -2.46 -8.47 -6.16
CA THR A 27 -1.51 -7.51 -5.59
C THR A 27 -0.11 -7.87 -6.08
N ILE A 28 0.07 -7.89 -7.40
CA ILE A 28 1.27 -8.50 -8.01
C ILE A 28 2.57 -7.83 -7.53
N GLY A 29 2.55 -6.53 -7.20
CA GLY A 29 3.71 -5.82 -6.66
C GLY A 29 4.93 -6.02 -7.56
N GLU A 30 6.06 -6.45 -7.00
CA GLU A 30 7.29 -6.72 -7.75
C GLU A 30 7.32 -8.12 -8.42
N GLY A 31 6.23 -8.89 -8.35
CA GLY A 31 6.03 -10.13 -9.11
C GLY A 31 6.64 -11.40 -8.49
N GLY A 32 7.11 -11.35 -7.25
CA GLY A 32 7.79 -12.48 -6.61
C GLY A 32 6.91 -13.74 -6.46
N HIS A 33 5.64 -13.59 -6.07
CA HIS A 33 4.70 -14.71 -5.98
C HIS A 33 4.27 -15.18 -7.38
N THR A 34 3.90 -14.25 -8.25
CA THR A 34 3.57 -14.52 -9.65
C THR A 34 4.66 -15.33 -10.37
N ALA A 35 5.95 -14.99 -10.19
CA ALA A 35 7.05 -15.75 -10.79
C ALA A 35 7.08 -17.21 -10.34
N ALA A 36 6.85 -17.47 -9.05
CA ALA A 36 6.80 -18.82 -8.50
C ALA A 36 5.59 -19.62 -8.99
N ILE A 37 4.43 -18.97 -9.14
CA ILE A 37 3.22 -19.57 -9.74
C ILE A 37 3.47 -19.91 -11.21
N LEU A 38 4.01 -18.96 -11.97
CA LEU A 38 4.32 -19.12 -13.39
C LEU A 38 5.32 -20.25 -13.66
N GLU A 39 6.25 -20.50 -12.74
CA GLU A 39 7.18 -21.63 -12.85
C GLU A 39 6.45 -22.98 -12.73
N LYS A 40 5.50 -23.08 -11.80
CA LYS A 40 4.76 -24.32 -11.49
C LYS A 40 3.65 -24.64 -12.49
N ASN A 41 3.01 -23.63 -13.09
CA ASN A 41 1.86 -23.83 -13.98
C ASN A 41 2.20 -23.93 -15.48
N LYS A 42 3.49 -24.06 -15.83
CA LYS A 42 3.94 -24.37 -17.21
C LYS A 42 3.26 -25.64 -17.74
N PRO A 43 3.10 -25.80 -19.08
CA PRO A 43 3.53 -24.87 -20.12
C PRO A 43 2.53 -23.76 -20.45
N ASN A 44 1.23 -23.94 -20.24
CA ASN A 44 0.22 -22.98 -20.74
C ASN A 44 -0.51 -22.18 -19.66
N GLY A 45 -0.26 -22.47 -18.38
CA GLY A 45 -0.97 -21.81 -17.28
C GLY A 45 -0.62 -20.34 -17.25
N LYS A 46 -1.63 -19.50 -17.01
CA LYS A 46 -1.50 -18.04 -17.03
C LYS A 46 -1.65 -17.45 -15.64
N VAL A 47 -1.10 -16.26 -15.45
CA VAL A 47 -1.36 -15.43 -14.28
C VAL A 47 -1.92 -14.09 -14.74
N LEU A 48 -3.03 -13.66 -14.12
CA LEU A 48 -3.55 -12.31 -14.23
C LEU A 48 -3.04 -11.52 -13.01
N GLY A 49 -2.09 -10.63 -13.23
CA GLY A 49 -1.50 -9.75 -12.22
C GLY A 49 -2.17 -8.40 -12.19
N ILE A 50 -2.64 -7.97 -11.02
CA ILE A 50 -3.31 -6.69 -10.80
C ILE A 50 -2.44 -5.83 -9.87
N GLU A 51 -2.16 -4.60 -10.29
CA GLU A 51 -1.43 -3.61 -9.49
C GLU A 51 -2.05 -2.23 -9.72
N ILE A 52 -2.26 -1.49 -8.64
CA ILE A 52 -2.85 -0.16 -8.71
C ILE A 52 -1.79 0.88 -9.11
N ASP A 53 -0.53 0.71 -8.71
CA ASP A 53 0.54 1.64 -9.06
C ASP A 53 1.10 1.37 -10.47
N PRO A 54 0.88 2.28 -11.45
CA PRO A 54 1.41 2.09 -12.80
C PRO A 54 2.95 2.05 -12.84
N GLU A 55 3.67 2.73 -11.94
CA GLU A 55 5.15 2.76 -11.94
C GLU A 55 5.74 1.39 -11.58
N ILE A 56 5.04 0.58 -10.78
CA ILE A 56 5.44 -0.79 -10.51
C ILE A 56 5.24 -1.66 -11.75
N LEU A 57 4.12 -1.48 -12.46
CA LEU A 57 3.83 -2.25 -13.67
C LEU A 57 4.81 -1.98 -14.81
N GLU A 58 5.30 -0.75 -14.94
CA GLU A 58 6.32 -0.38 -15.93
C GLU A 58 7.64 -1.16 -15.77
N LYS A 59 7.90 -1.73 -14.58
CA LYS A 59 9.08 -2.55 -14.31
C LYS A 59 8.97 -3.97 -14.87
N PHE A 60 7.77 -4.42 -15.22
CA PHE A 60 7.59 -5.76 -15.75
C PHE A 60 8.02 -5.86 -17.20
N LYS A 61 8.74 -6.93 -17.52
CA LYS A 61 9.00 -7.33 -18.90
C LYS A 61 7.82 -8.16 -19.40
N PHE A 62 7.49 -8.00 -20.68
CA PHE A 62 6.48 -8.81 -21.34
C PHE A 62 6.77 -10.30 -21.18
N GLN A 63 5.74 -11.08 -20.82
CA GLN A 63 5.77 -12.54 -20.74
C GLN A 63 4.46 -13.09 -21.28
N ASP A 64 4.51 -14.07 -22.18
CA ASP A 64 3.32 -14.61 -22.89
C ASP A 64 2.21 -15.14 -21.98
N ARG A 65 2.56 -15.55 -20.75
CA ARG A 65 1.64 -16.16 -19.78
C ARG A 65 1.25 -15.23 -18.63
N LEU A 66 1.70 -13.98 -18.67
CA LEU A 66 1.39 -12.96 -17.67
C LEU A 66 0.54 -11.87 -18.30
N ILE A 67 -0.66 -11.67 -17.77
CA ILE A 67 -1.56 -10.58 -18.15
C ILE A 67 -1.49 -9.55 -17.03
N LEU A 68 -1.02 -8.35 -17.35
CA LEU A 68 -0.90 -7.24 -16.38
C LEU A 68 -2.07 -6.28 -16.52
N VAL A 69 -2.64 -5.88 -15.39
CA VAL A 69 -3.77 -4.95 -15.33
C VAL A 69 -3.46 -3.85 -14.32
N ASN A 70 -3.43 -2.60 -14.80
CA ASN A 70 -3.40 -1.43 -13.94
C ASN A 70 -4.83 -1.07 -13.50
N ASP A 71 -5.24 -1.59 -12.35
CA ASP A 71 -6.56 -1.34 -11.75
C ASP A 71 -6.52 -1.74 -10.27
N SER A 72 -7.54 -1.39 -9.51
CA SER A 72 -7.69 -1.87 -8.13
C SER A 72 -8.34 -3.26 -8.13
N TYR A 73 -7.86 -4.13 -7.24
CA TYR A 73 -8.46 -5.45 -7.00
C TYR A 73 -9.92 -5.37 -6.52
N VAL A 74 -10.43 -4.21 -6.09
CA VAL A 74 -11.87 -4.02 -5.82
C VAL A 74 -12.73 -4.22 -7.07
N ASN A 75 -12.15 -4.02 -8.25
CA ASN A 75 -12.78 -4.21 -9.56
C ASN A 75 -12.59 -5.63 -10.12
N LEU A 76 -12.12 -6.59 -9.31
CA LEU A 76 -11.72 -7.94 -9.74
C LEU A 76 -12.75 -8.62 -10.64
N LYS A 77 -14.04 -8.54 -10.31
CA LYS A 77 -15.11 -9.13 -11.15
C LYS A 77 -15.13 -8.54 -12.56
N ASN A 78 -15.12 -7.21 -12.67
CA ASN A 78 -15.13 -6.50 -13.95
C ASN A 78 -13.86 -6.78 -14.76
N ILE A 79 -12.71 -6.92 -14.07
CA ILE A 79 -11.44 -7.28 -14.71
C ILE A 79 -11.52 -8.70 -15.29
N ILE A 80 -11.99 -9.68 -14.50
CA ILE A 80 -12.14 -11.07 -14.98
C ILE A 80 -13.03 -11.14 -16.23
N GLU A 81 -14.17 -10.43 -16.21
CA GLU A 81 -15.10 -10.36 -17.34
C GLU A 81 -14.45 -9.69 -18.57
N LYS A 82 -13.81 -8.54 -18.38
CA LYS A 82 -13.15 -7.77 -19.46
C LYS A 82 -12.08 -8.58 -20.17
N TYR A 83 -11.29 -9.35 -19.43
CA TYR A 83 -10.19 -10.16 -19.97
C TYR A 83 -10.62 -11.59 -20.34
N ASN A 84 -11.89 -11.95 -20.12
CA ASN A 84 -12.42 -13.31 -20.29
C ASN A 84 -11.49 -14.36 -19.64
N PHE A 85 -11.05 -14.09 -18.40
CA PHE A 85 -9.99 -14.85 -17.75
C PHE A 85 -10.57 -16.03 -16.93
N GLY A 86 -10.40 -17.25 -17.43
CA GLY A 86 -10.83 -18.46 -16.74
C GLY A 86 -10.41 -19.74 -17.48
N PRO A 87 -10.60 -20.92 -16.87
CA PRO A 87 -11.07 -21.13 -15.49
C PRO A 87 -9.99 -20.75 -14.46
N ILE A 88 -10.39 -20.13 -13.34
CA ILE A 88 -9.49 -19.67 -12.28
C ILE A 88 -9.37 -20.74 -11.20
N LYS A 89 -8.14 -21.06 -10.78
CA LYS A 89 -7.85 -22.11 -9.78
C LYS A 89 -7.49 -21.56 -8.41
N GLY A 90 -7.04 -20.31 -8.34
CA GLY A 90 -6.79 -19.63 -7.09
C GLY A 90 -6.54 -18.15 -7.29
N ILE A 91 -6.74 -17.40 -6.21
CA ILE A 91 -6.56 -15.95 -6.17
C ILE A 91 -5.69 -15.65 -4.96
N LEU A 92 -4.60 -14.91 -5.17
CA LEU A 92 -3.69 -14.47 -4.14
C LEU A 92 -3.94 -12.99 -3.81
N PHE A 93 -3.94 -12.67 -2.53
CA PHE A 93 -3.90 -11.31 -2.00
C PHE A 93 -2.75 -11.21 -0.99
N ASP A 94 -1.67 -10.52 -1.36
CA ASP A 94 -0.58 -10.10 -0.48
C ASP A 94 -0.81 -8.62 -0.10
N LEU A 95 -1.57 -8.41 0.97
CA LEU A 95 -2.03 -7.09 1.36
C LEU A 95 -0.91 -6.30 2.04
N GLY A 96 -0.61 -5.14 1.48
CA GLY A 96 0.40 -4.23 2.03
C GLY A 96 0.83 -3.20 1.01
N MET A 97 2.09 -2.79 1.15
CA MET A 97 2.79 -1.93 0.19
C MET A 97 4.07 -2.67 -0.21
N SER A 98 4.46 -2.55 -1.48
CA SER A 98 5.73 -3.10 -1.97
C SER A 98 6.95 -2.40 -1.33
N SER A 99 8.11 -3.06 -1.38
CA SER A 99 9.38 -2.46 -0.94
C SER A 99 9.72 -1.23 -1.79
N TRP A 100 9.35 -1.25 -3.07
CA TRP A 100 9.43 -0.09 -3.94
C TRP A 100 8.75 1.17 -3.37
N HIS A 101 7.54 1.05 -2.83
CA HIS A 101 6.85 2.19 -2.20
C HIS A 101 7.63 2.75 -1.02
N LEU A 102 8.26 1.88 -0.22
CA LEU A 102 9.01 2.26 0.98
C LEU A 102 10.36 2.90 0.69
N GLU A 103 11.03 2.45 -0.37
CA GLU A 103 12.45 2.75 -0.60
C GLU A 103 12.69 3.69 -1.79
N GLU A 104 11.89 3.60 -2.84
CA GLU A 104 12.17 4.25 -4.13
C GLU A 104 11.13 5.31 -4.53
N SER A 105 9.86 5.16 -4.12
CA SER A 105 8.78 6.02 -4.61
C SER A 105 8.97 7.52 -4.32
N GLY A 106 9.62 7.86 -3.20
CA GLY A 106 9.72 9.26 -2.75
C GLY A 106 8.38 9.86 -2.31
N ARG A 107 7.34 9.03 -2.11
CA ARG A 107 5.95 9.47 -1.82
C ARG A 107 5.60 9.50 -0.32
N GLY A 108 6.58 9.34 0.58
CA GLY A 108 6.37 9.49 2.02
C GLY A 108 5.63 8.33 2.69
N PHE A 109 5.67 7.12 2.11
CA PHE A 109 5.14 5.90 2.74
C PHE A 109 5.89 5.49 4.01
N SER A 110 7.13 5.93 4.12
CA SER A 110 8.10 5.63 5.16
C SER A 110 8.53 6.90 5.89
N PHE A 111 9.07 6.75 7.09
CA PHE A 111 9.73 7.81 7.85
C PHE A 111 11.25 7.57 7.98
N GLN A 112 11.80 6.68 7.16
CA GLN A 112 13.25 6.46 7.08
C GLN A 112 13.97 7.57 6.31
N LYS A 113 13.27 8.22 5.38
CA LYS A 113 13.72 9.38 4.59
C LYS A 113 12.75 10.53 4.79
N ASP A 114 13.25 11.75 4.66
CA ASP A 114 12.39 12.95 4.65
C ASP A 114 11.81 13.11 3.26
N GLU A 115 10.51 12.89 3.13
CA GLU A 115 9.79 12.85 1.86
C GLU A 115 8.50 13.68 1.98
N PRO A 116 7.92 14.16 0.86
CA PRO A 116 6.60 14.78 0.86
C PRO A 116 5.53 13.83 1.42
N LEU A 117 4.57 14.39 2.16
CA LEU A 117 3.44 13.63 2.72
C LEU A 117 2.38 13.34 1.65
N ASP A 118 2.67 12.43 0.72
CA ASP A 118 1.71 12.00 -0.30
C ASP A 118 0.93 10.75 0.16
N MET A 119 1.62 9.61 0.23
CA MET A 119 1.13 8.28 0.59
C MET A 119 0.10 7.64 -0.36
N ARG A 120 -0.12 8.17 -1.58
CA ARG A 120 -0.98 7.53 -2.60
C ARG A 120 -0.25 6.41 -3.34
N TYR A 121 -0.91 5.28 -3.54
CA TYR A 121 -0.41 4.20 -4.38
C TYR A 121 -0.46 4.55 -5.87
N ASP A 122 -1.45 5.32 -6.32
CA ASP A 122 -1.51 5.76 -7.71
C ASP A 122 -1.71 7.28 -7.77
N GLU A 123 -0.68 7.97 -8.25
CA GLU A 123 -0.71 9.42 -8.44
C GLU A 123 -1.59 9.86 -9.62
N SER A 124 -1.87 8.93 -10.56
CA SER A 124 -2.62 9.13 -11.80
C SER A 124 -4.13 9.03 -11.62
N LEU A 125 -4.61 8.47 -10.48
CA LEU A 125 -6.05 8.37 -10.16
C LEU A 125 -6.77 9.72 -10.07
N LYS A 126 -6.08 10.85 -10.28
CA LYS A 126 -6.60 12.23 -10.42
C LYS A 126 -7.92 12.36 -11.19
N PHE A 127 -8.30 11.38 -12.01
CA PHE A 127 -9.50 11.41 -12.84
C PHE A 127 -10.58 10.32 -12.56
N LYS A 128 -10.42 9.39 -11.61
CA LYS A 128 -11.38 8.27 -11.49
C LYS A 128 -12.22 8.13 -10.21
N VAL A 129 -11.86 8.73 -9.05
CA VAL A 129 -12.69 8.70 -7.84
C VAL A 129 -12.48 9.98 -7.02
N GLN A 130 -13.50 10.52 -6.35
CA GLN A 130 -13.38 11.72 -5.49
C GLN A 130 -12.29 11.62 -4.40
N SER A 131 -11.90 10.40 -4.00
CA SER A 131 -10.80 10.11 -3.06
C SER A 131 -9.40 10.37 -3.62
N SER A 132 -9.23 10.47 -4.93
CA SER A 132 -7.92 10.46 -5.59
C SER A 132 -7.08 11.74 -5.51
N LYS A 133 -7.66 12.80 -4.93
CA LYS A 133 -6.97 14.05 -4.58
C LYS A 133 -6.47 14.08 -3.14
N LEU A 134 -6.83 13.08 -2.33
CA LEU A 134 -6.51 13.07 -0.92
C LEU A 134 -5.07 12.60 -0.71
N THR A 135 -4.19 13.51 -0.29
CA THR A 135 -2.84 13.16 0.18
C THR A 135 -2.80 13.15 1.71
N ALA A 136 -1.76 12.55 2.28
CA ALA A 136 -1.51 12.67 3.71
C ALA A 136 -1.33 14.14 4.14
N GLU A 137 -0.69 14.97 3.32
CA GLU A 137 -0.58 16.42 3.52
C GLU A 137 -1.96 17.08 3.61
N GLU A 138 -2.89 16.75 2.71
CA GLU A 138 -4.24 17.31 2.71
C GLU A 138 -5.01 16.91 3.97
N ILE A 139 -4.94 15.63 4.37
CA ILE A 139 -5.55 15.15 5.62
C ILE A 139 -5.01 15.96 6.81
N LEU A 140 -3.68 16.02 6.95
CA LEU A 140 -3.03 16.65 8.10
C LEU A 140 -3.28 18.15 8.16
N ASN A 141 -3.35 18.84 7.02
CA ASN A 141 -3.50 20.29 6.99
C ASN A 141 -4.96 20.77 6.98
N LYS A 142 -5.93 19.95 6.51
CA LYS A 142 -7.31 20.42 6.28
C LYS A 142 -8.38 19.74 7.14
N TRP A 143 -8.21 18.47 7.51
CA TRP A 143 -9.26 17.74 8.25
C TRP A 143 -9.46 18.26 9.66
N ARG A 144 -10.66 18.13 10.22
CA ARG A 144 -10.93 18.54 11.62
C ARG A 144 -10.19 17.64 12.59
N GLY A 145 -9.94 18.17 13.80
CA GLY A 145 -9.22 17.42 14.85
C GLY A 145 -9.90 16.09 15.21
N GLU A 146 -11.24 16.07 15.25
CA GLU A 146 -12.03 14.86 15.52
C GLU A 146 -11.89 13.80 14.41
N GLU A 147 -11.82 14.24 13.15
CA GLU A 147 -11.61 13.34 12.00
C GLU A 147 -10.20 12.73 12.04
N LEU A 148 -9.19 13.55 12.37
CA LEU A 148 -7.83 13.08 12.58
C LEU A 148 -7.75 12.07 13.73
N GLU A 149 -8.36 12.38 14.88
CA GLU A 149 -8.39 11.46 16.01
C GLU A 149 -9.06 10.14 15.62
N LYS A 150 -10.19 10.20 14.90
CA LYS A 150 -10.93 9.03 14.46
C LYS A 150 -10.06 8.10 13.62
N ILE A 151 -9.41 8.59 12.56
CA ILE A 151 -8.58 7.73 11.70
C ILE A 151 -7.37 7.15 12.44
N LEU A 152 -6.74 7.94 13.32
CA LEU A 152 -5.60 7.46 14.11
C LEU A 152 -6.01 6.33 15.06
N ARG A 153 -7.21 6.43 15.63
CA ARG A 153 -7.78 5.42 16.54
C ARG A 153 -8.23 4.18 15.77
N GLU A 154 -9.03 4.34 14.72
CA GLU A 154 -9.66 3.24 14.00
C GLU A 154 -8.66 2.48 13.12
N TYR A 155 -7.89 3.18 12.29
CA TYR A 155 -6.98 2.55 11.33
C TYR A 155 -5.57 2.34 11.89
N GLY A 156 -5.10 3.23 12.78
CA GLY A 156 -3.78 3.11 13.40
C GLY A 156 -3.76 2.31 14.70
N GLN A 157 -4.93 2.10 15.33
CA GLN A 157 -5.02 1.59 16.69
C GLN A 157 -4.10 2.36 17.66
N GLU A 158 -4.02 3.68 17.45
CA GLU A 158 -3.14 4.59 18.18
C GLU A 158 -3.83 5.06 19.47
N ARG A 159 -3.27 4.66 20.61
CA ARG A 159 -3.81 5.03 21.93
C ARG A 159 -3.62 6.52 22.23
N PHE A 160 -2.63 7.16 21.61
CA PHE A 160 -2.37 8.59 21.74
C PHE A 160 -3.04 9.42 20.63
N ALA A 161 -4.05 8.86 19.95
CA ALA A 161 -4.74 9.49 18.82
C ALA A 161 -5.17 10.94 19.12
N GLN A 162 -5.82 11.18 20.27
CA GLN A 162 -6.26 12.51 20.67
C GLN A 162 -5.09 13.49 20.83
N GLY A 163 -4.02 13.07 21.51
CA GLY A 163 -2.83 13.88 21.73
C GLY A 163 -2.11 14.24 20.43
N ILE A 164 -1.98 13.26 19.54
CA ILE A 164 -1.36 13.43 18.21
C ILE A 164 -2.22 14.36 17.35
N ALA A 165 -3.53 14.13 17.27
CA ALA A 165 -4.45 14.99 16.53
C ALA A 165 -4.39 16.45 17.03
N LYS A 166 -4.44 16.65 18.36
CA LYS A 166 -4.28 17.98 18.96
C LYS A 166 -2.96 18.63 18.54
N LYS A 167 -1.85 17.90 18.60
CA LYS A 167 -0.53 18.43 18.24
C LYS A 167 -0.41 18.76 16.75
N ILE A 168 -1.05 17.99 15.87
CA ILE A 168 -1.17 18.28 14.45
C ILE A 168 -1.90 19.62 14.23
N ILE A 169 -3.06 19.81 14.89
CA ILE A 169 -3.85 21.05 14.80
C ILE A 169 -3.06 22.26 15.30
N GLU A 170 -2.40 22.13 16.47
CA GLU A 170 -1.54 23.19 17.01
C GLU A 170 -0.42 23.56 16.03
N THR A 171 0.25 22.56 15.45
CA THR A 171 1.39 22.78 14.56
C THR A 171 0.98 23.44 13.24
N ARG A 172 -0.10 22.94 12.62
CA ARG A 172 -0.55 23.43 11.31
C ARG A 172 -1.09 24.87 11.33
N ARG A 173 -1.55 25.35 12.50
CA ARG A 173 -1.94 26.75 12.71
C ARG A 173 -0.76 27.72 12.60
N ILE A 174 0.46 27.24 12.86
CA ILE A 174 1.69 28.03 12.79
C ILE A 174 2.34 27.87 11.42
N ARG A 175 2.46 26.62 10.93
CA ARG A 175 3.05 26.31 9.62
C ARG A 175 2.46 25.04 9.02
N PRO A 176 2.27 24.96 7.69
CA PRO A 176 1.84 23.72 7.05
C PRO A 176 2.81 22.55 7.32
N ILE A 177 2.26 21.34 7.46
CA ILE A 177 3.00 20.10 7.67
C ILE A 177 3.17 19.44 6.31
N LYS A 178 4.41 19.36 5.81
CA LYS A 178 4.69 18.96 4.41
C LYS A 178 5.48 17.67 4.29
N THR A 179 6.29 17.33 5.30
CA THR A 179 7.25 16.23 5.17
C THR A 179 7.11 15.19 6.28
N THR A 180 7.57 13.97 5.99
CA THR A 180 7.52 12.83 6.91
C THR A 180 8.28 13.13 8.20
N PHE A 181 9.43 13.82 8.19
CA PHE A 181 10.15 14.15 9.42
C PHE A 181 9.42 15.19 10.27
N GLN A 182 8.73 16.15 9.64
CA GLN A 182 7.90 17.09 10.38
C GLN A 182 6.79 16.37 11.13
N LEU A 183 6.13 15.40 10.48
CA LEU A 183 5.10 14.57 11.11
C LEU A 183 5.68 13.72 12.25
N VAL A 184 6.85 13.09 12.06
CA VAL A 184 7.51 12.31 13.11
C VAL A 184 7.79 13.16 14.35
N GLU A 185 8.31 14.37 14.18
CA GLU A 185 8.60 15.27 15.29
C GLU A 185 7.31 15.71 16.03
N ILE A 186 6.22 15.91 15.30
CA ILE A 186 4.90 16.19 15.89
C ILE A 186 4.43 15.02 16.76
N ILE A 187 4.48 13.79 16.23
CA ILE A 187 4.08 12.58 16.96
C ILE A 187 4.97 12.39 18.19
N LYS A 188 6.28 12.62 18.06
CA LYS A 188 7.24 12.53 19.16
C LYS A 188 6.87 13.46 20.31
N ARG A 189 6.52 14.73 20.01
CA ARG A 189 6.08 15.72 21.01
C ARG A 189 4.71 15.43 21.60
N ALA A 190 3.88 14.66 20.89
CA ALA A 190 2.53 14.30 21.32
C ALA A 190 2.49 13.03 22.19
N THR A 191 3.61 12.33 22.33
CA THR A 191 3.67 11.01 22.99
C THR A 191 4.75 10.97 24.06
N PRO A 192 4.56 10.20 25.14
CA PRO A 192 5.51 10.15 26.25
C PRO A 192 6.77 9.37 25.87
N SER A 193 7.91 9.72 26.48
CA SER A 193 9.24 9.14 26.17
C SER A 193 9.29 7.61 26.20
N TRP A 194 8.62 6.97 27.16
CA TRP A 194 8.57 5.50 27.24
C TRP A 194 7.90 4.84 26.03
N TYR A 195 7.06 5.57 25.27
CA TYR A 195 6.47 5.07 24.02
C TYR A 195 7.49 4.99 22.89
N HIS A 196 8.52 5.83 22.91
CA HIS A 196 9.53 5.90 21.86
C HIS A 196 10.50 4.72 21.87
N HIS A 197 10.58 4.01 23.00
CA HIS A 197 11.51 2.91 23.25
C HIS A 197 10.87 1.52 23.05
N GLN A 198 9.68 1.45 22.44
CA GLN A 198 9.05 0.16 22.12
C GLN A 198 9.70 -0.49 20.91
N ARG A 199 9.41 -1.79 20.71
CA ARG A 199 9.91 -2.55 19.54
C ARG A 199 9.49 -1.93 18.20
N LYS A 200 8.28 -1.39 18.13
CA LYS A 200 7.79 -0.66 16.93
C LYS A 200 8.05 0.82 17.13
N HIS A 201 8.53 1.49 16.09
CA HIS A 201 8.71 2.93 16.09
C HIS A 201 7.38 3.65 16.38
N PHE A 202 7.41 4.68 17.21
CA PHE A 202 6.21 5.37 17.71
C PHE A 202 5.36 6.02 16.59
N ALA A 203 5.97 6.33 15.44
CA ALA A 203 5.26 6.89 14.29
C ALA A 203 4.53 5.85 13.42
N THR A 204 4.86 4.55 13.55
CA THR A 204 4.36 3.49 12.66
C THR A 204 2.84 3.45 12.56
N LYS A 205 2.15 3.58 13.70
CA LYS A 205 0.68 3.54 13.76
C LYS A 205 0.02 4.73 13.09
N THR A 206 0.59 5.92 13.26
CA THR A 206 0.10 7.14 12.61
C THR A 206 0.28 7.08 11.10
N PHE A 207 1.45 6.63 10.63
CA PHE A 207 1.70 6.46 9.20
C PHE A 207 0.78 5.38 8.60
N GLN A 208 0.55 4.27 9.30
CA GLN A 208 -0.42 3.26 8.87
C GLN A 208 -1.83 3.83 8.73
N ALA A 209 -2.30 4.59 9.72
CA ALA A 209 -3.63 5.21 9.67
C ALA A 209 -3.78 6.14 8.46
N LEU A 210 -2.78 6.98 8.20
CA LEU A 210 -2.77 7.89 7.06
C LEU A 210 -2.77 7.12 5.74
N ARG A 211 -1.91 6.12 5.56
CA ARG A 211 -1.87 5.30 4.34
C ARG A 211 -3.20 4.61 4.06
N ILE A 212 -3.82 4.00 5.07
CA ILE A 212 -5.14 3.38 4.91
C ILE A 212 -6.16 4.45 4.49
N THR A 213 -6.17 5.61 5.16
CA THR A 213 -7.12 6.68 4.86
C THR A 213 -6.96 7.24 3.44
N VAL A 214 -5.71 7.38 2.98
CA VAL A 214 -5.39 7.90 1.64
C VAL A 214 -5.81 6.93 0.53
N ASN A 215 -5.75 5.62 0.77
CA ASN A 215 -5.91 4.59 -0.26
C ASN A 215 -7.20 3.76 -0.14
N ASN A 216 -8.20 4.27 0.59
CA ASN A 216 -9.52 3.62 0.75
C ASN A 216 -10.59 4.23 -0.15
#